data_AF-M0LFL9-F1
#
_entry.id   AF-M0LFL9-F1
#
_cell.length_a   1.000
_cell.length_b   1.000
_cell.length_c   1.000
_cell.angle_alpha   90.00
_cell.angle_beta   90.00
_cell.angle_gamma   90.00
#
_symmetry.space_group_name_H-M   'P 1'
#
loop_
_entity.id
_entity.type
_entity.pdbx_description
1 polymer ?
#
loop_
_entity_poly.entity_id
_entity_poly.type
_entity_poly.pdbx_seq_one_letter_code
_entity_poly.pdbx_strand_id
1 'polypeptide(L)'
;MELIDEEGNLLGVVNVIDALVVLLLLAVVVAGVALVTGGQDRTRDVDSAETGYATLELGQQPGYVIDNLESGDVGTLGETGQPVTVTDVYVTPLATAEDENATTTENGTNTDADSTDDAVEPIASDNAVEPHVTVRIEFETVQTGDDGPEEFRAGDETLLLGTEQRLDMGTYRTNGTVTDLSLEGQSLEIDETTTTVELEMHNVSPSVADALEEGMTETVRGTTHARIVDVEEEPAAVVLESDDGNIYERDHPRNVDVTLTVELRTQEAGTTERFRGEPVRIGSTVVLDFETLVVEGEVTAIA
;
A
#
# COMPACT_ATOMS: atom_id res chain seq x y z
N MET A 1 26.78 1.77 68.60
CA MET A 1 27.88 0.80 68.52
C MET A 1 28.97 1.44 67.70
N GLU A 2 30.16 1.56 68.26
CA GLU A 2 31.32 2.04 67.53
C GLU A 2 31.86 0.88 66.69
N LEU A 3 32.09 1.09 65.39
CA LEU A 3 32.45 0.02 64.46
C LEU A 3 33.94 -0.34 64.52
N ILE A 4 34.77 0.53 65.11
CA ILE A 4 36.23 0.41 65.25
C ILE A 4 36.59 0.75 66.69
N ASP A 5 37.38 -0.10 67.35
CA ASP A 5 37.88 0.14 68.71
C ASP A 5 39.21 0.93 68.75
N GLU A 6 39.62 1.37 69.94
CA GLU A 6 40.83 2.18 70.17
C GLU A 6 42.13 1.42 69.82
N GLU A 7 42.05 0.10 69.67
CA GLU A 7 43.14 -0.78 69.24
C GLU A 7 43.14 -1.07 67.73
N GLY A 8 42.18 -0.51 66.97
CA GLY A 8 42.11 -0.61 65.51
C GLY A 8 41.51 -1.92 65.00
N ASN A 9 40.67 -2.60 65.77
CA ASN A 9 39.92 -3.77 65.31
C ASN A 9 38.50 -3.38 64.86
N LEU A 10 38.10 -3.94 63.71
CA LEU A 10 36.76 -3.82 63.16
C LEU A 10 35.84 -4.85 63.83
N LEU A 11 34.76 -4.38 64.46
CA LEU A 11 33.76 -5.19 65.17
C LEU A 11 34.32 -6.07 66.31
N GLY A 12 35.53 -5.78 66.83
CA GLY A 12 36.16 -6.50 67.94
C GLY A 12 36.64 -7.92 67.61
N VAL A 13 36.64 -8.33 66.33
CA VAL A 13 37.01 -9.69 65.90
C VAL A 13 38.19 -9.70 64.91
N VAL A 14 38.36 -8.65 64.09
CA VAL A 14 39.36 -8.62 63.01
C VAL A 14 40.12 -7.29 63.00
N ASN A 15 41.45 -7.30 62.81
CA ASN A 15 42.24 -6.08 62.69
C ASN A 15 41.83 -5.29 61.44
N VAL A 16 41.65 -3.96 61.55
CA VAL A 16 41.20 -3.10 60.44
C VAL A 16 42.14 -3.15 59.23
N ILE A 17 43.45 -3.33 59.47
CA ILE A 17 44.44 -3.41 58.39
C ILE A 17 44.26 -4.70 57.60
N ASP A 18 44.02 -5.83 58.28
CA ASP A 18 43.82 -7.12 57.63
C ASP A 18 42.48 -7.14 56.86
N ALA A 19 41.44 -6.53 57.42
CA ALA A 19 40.16 -6.34 56.74
C ALA A 19 40.31 -5.54 55.44
N LEU A 20 41.13 -4.48 55.43
CA LEU A 20 41.42 -3.70 54.22
C LEU A 20 42.23 -4.49 53.18
N VAL A 21 43.19 -5.32 53.61
CA VAL A 21 43.96 -6.19 52.70
C VAL A 21 43.07 -7.25 52.06
N VAL A 22 42.16 -7.85 52.82
CA VAL A 22 41.18 -8.81 52.29
C VAL A 22 40.22 -8.13 51.32
N LEU A 23 39.75 -6.91 51.63
CA LEU A 23 38.86 -6.15 50.75
C LEU A 23 39.57 -5.75 49.44
N LEU A 24 40.84 -5.33 49.52
CA LEU A 24 41.67 -5.05 48.35
C LEU A 24 41.88 -6.29 47.49
N LEU A 25 42.19 -7.44 48.11
CA LEU A 25 42.33 -8.72 47.39
C LEU A 25 41.02 -9.13 46.71
N LEU A 26 39.88 -8.97 47.39
CA LEU A 26 38.57 -9.19 46.81
C LEU A 26 38.30 -8.27 45.62
N ALA A 27 38.64 -6.98 45.73
CA ALA A 27 38.50 -6.02 44.65
C ALA A 27 39.38 -6.37 43.44
N VAL A 28 40.62 -6.82 43.66
CA VAL A 28 41.53 -7.26 42.59
C VAL A 28 41.05 -8.56 41.94
N VAL A 29 40.48 -9.49 42.71
CA VAL A 29 39.89 -10.72 42.18
C VAL A 29 38.63 -10.41 41.37
N VAL A 30 37.75 -9.53 41.86
CA VAL A 30 36.55 -9.09 41.15
C VAL A 30 36.91 -8.33 39.87
N ALA A 31 37.89 -7.42 39.93
CA ALA A 31 38.39 -6.69 38.76
C ALA A 31 39.12 -7.63 37.78
N GLY A 32 39.86 -8.63 38.28
CA GLY A 32 40.53 -9.64 37.47
C GLY A 32 39.55 -10.57 36.76
N VAL A 33 38.47 -10.98 37.43
CA VAL A 33 37.37 -11.73 36.81
C VAL A 33 36.67 -10.85 35.77
N ALA A 34 36.34 -9.60 36.10
CA ALA A 34 35.74 -8.66 35.15
C ALA A 34 36.63 -8.36 33.94
N LEU A 35 37.96 -8.39 34.07
CA LEU A 35 38.88 -8.23 32.95
C LEU A 35 38.96 -9.49 32.07
N VAL A 36 38.86 -10.68 32.67
CA VAL A 36 38.88 -11.97 31.95
C VAL A 36 37.53 -12.27 31.29
N THR A 37 36.41 -11.84 31.90
CA THR A 37 35.05 -12.00 31.35
C THR A 37 34.57 -10.80 30.55
N GLY A 38 35.11 -9.61 30.80
CA GLY A 38 34.77 -8.34 30.12
C GLY A 38 35.87 -7.86 29.17
N GLY A 39 36.86 -8.70 28.88
CA GLY A 39 37.90 -8.44 27.89
C GLY A 39 37.43 -8.59 26.44
N GLN A 40 36.27 -8.04 26.08
CA GLN A 40 35.81 -7.93 24.69
C GLN A 40 35.16 -6.59 24.33
N ASP A 41 35.19 -5.54 25.16
CA ASP A 41 34.86 -4.18 24.68
C ASP A 41 36.12 -3.43 24.22
N ARG A 42 36.82 -4.05 23.28
CA ARG A 42 37.78 -3.38 22.39
C ARG A 42 37.48 -3.80 20.95
N THR A 43 36.23 -3.65 20.57
CA THR A 43 35.81 -3.49 19.18
C THR A 43 35.84 -1.98 18.92
N ARG A 44 36.86 -1.43 18.25
CA ARG A 44 36.82 -1.09 16.82
C ARG A 44 35.38 -0.81 16.38
N ASP A 45 35.12 0.38 15.86
CA ASP A 45 33.91 0.74 15.11
C ASP A 45 33.38 -0.50 14.36
N VAL A 46 32.42 -1.18 14.98
CA VAL A 46 31.59 -2.17 14.32
C VAL A 46 30.44 -1.31 13.87
N ASP A 47 30.40 -1.02 12.57
CA ASP A 47 29.16 -0.95 11.80
C ASP A 47 27.93 -0.97 12.71
N SER A 48 27.53 0.21 13.23
CA SER A 48 26.40 0.28 14.14
C SER A 48 25.18 -0.08 13.31
N ALA A 49 24.57 -1.24 13.61
CA ALA A 49 23.33 -1.62 12.96
C ALA A 49 22.30 -0.53 13.23
N GLU A 50 21.76 0.02 12.16
CA GLU A 50 20.75 1.05 12.16
C GLU A 50 19.45 0.50 11.58
N THR A 51 18.37 1.20 11.87
CA THR A 51 17.07 0.88 11.28
C THR A 51 16.98 1.56 9.92
N GLY A 52 16.81 0.76 8.88
CA GLY A 52 16.50 1.21 7.53
C GLY A 52 15.04 0.95 7.20
N TYR A 53 14.51 1.75 6.28
CA TYR A 53 13.19 1.60 5.72
C TYR A 53 13.24 1.56 4.20
N ALA A 54 12.38 0.74 3.61
CA ALA A 54 12.20 0.68 2.16
C ALA A 54 10.72 0.71 1.82
N THR A 55 10.37 1.47 0.78
CA THR A 55 9.04 1.37 0.16
C THR A 55 9.12 0.38 -0.99
N LEU A 56 8.24 -0.62 -0.96
CA LEU A 56 8.08 -1.61 -2.02
C LEU A 56 6.73 -1.42 -2.71
N GLU A 57 6.78 -1.17 -4.00
CA GLU A 57 5.64 -1.20 -4.89
C GLU A 57 5.40 -2.65 -5.33
N LEU A 58 4.39 -3.32 -4.77
CA LEU A 58 4.09 -4.74 -5.07
C LEU A 58 3.31 -4.89 -6.38
N GLY A 59 2.78 -3.81 -6.95
CA GLY A 59 1.92 -3.88 -8.11
C GLY A 59 0.53 -4.45 -7.77
N GLN A 60 -0.13 -4.97 -8.79
CA GLN A 60 -1.41 -5.66 -8.68
C GLN A 60 -1.23 -6.95 -7.86
N GLN A 61 -2.08 -7.12 -6.84
CA GLN A 61 -2.01 -8.28 -5.95
C GLN A 61 -3.35 -8.99 -5.83
N PRO A 62 -3.34 -10.32 -5.64
CA PRO A 62 -4.57 -11.09 -5.47
C PRO A 62 -5.22 -10.78 -4.13
N GLY A 63 -6.55 -10.98 -4.07
CA GLY A 63 -7.37 -10.76 -2.87
C GLY A 63 -6.75 -11.29 -1.58
N TYR A 64 -6.19 -12.50 -1.62
CA TYR A 64 -5.57 -13.10 -0.44
C TYR A 64 -4.35 -12.32 0.09
N VAL A 65 -3.59 -11.59 -0.74
CA VAL A 65 -2.50 -10.73 -0.24
C VAL A 65 -3.09 -9.51 0.45
N ILE A 66 -4.10 -8.90 -0.14
CA ILE A 66 -4.80 -7.74 0.44
C ILE A 66 -5.55 -8.13 1.72
N ASP A 67 -5.99 -9.37 1.88
CA ASP A 67 -6.68 -9.79 3.10
C ASP A 67 -5.70 -10.15 4.22
N ASN A 68 -4.48 -10.59 3.90
CA ASN A 68 -3.54 -11.14 4.89
C ASN A 68 -2.33 -10.26 5.18
N LEU A 69 -1.99 -9.27 4.35
CA LEU A 69 -0.80 -8.43 4.52
C LEU A 69 -1.09 -7.23 5.41
N GLU A 70 -0.71 -7.23 6.67
CA GLU A 70 -1.03 -6.17 7.65
C GLU A 70 0.23 -5.45 8.16
N SER A 71 0.05 -4.23 8.68
CA SER A 71 1.12 -3.56 9.44
C SER A 71 1.41 -4.35 10.72
N GLY A 72 2.69 -4.55 11.02
CA GLY A 72 3.19 -5.42 12.08
C GLY A 72 3.56 -6.83 11.62
N ASP A 73 3.25 -7.21 10.38
CA ASP A 73 3.63 -8.51 9.83
C ASP A 73 5.15 -8.64 9.72
N VAL A 74 5.65 -9.84 10.04
CA VAL A 74 7.07 -10.16 9.97
C VAL A 74 7.33 -11.12 8.83
N GLY A 75 8.34 -10.80 8.03
CA GLY A 75 8.70 -11.52 6.83
C GLY A 75 10.17 -11.72 6.65
N THR A 76 10.52 -12.20 5.46
CA THR A 76 11.89 -12.16 4.97
C THR A 76 12.01 -11.55 3.59
N LEU A 77 13.05 -10.75 3.37
CA LEU A 77 13.36 -10.07 2.13
C LEU A 77 14.52 -10.73 1.38
N GLY A 78 14.41 -10.76 0.05
CA GLY A 78 15.45 -11.22 -0.86
C GLY A 78 15.66 -12.73 -0.81
N GLU A 79 16.69 -13.21 -1.50
CA GLU A 79 17.02 -14.65 -1.51
C GLU A 79 17.76 -15.10 -0.24
N THR A 80 18.39 -14.15 0.46
CA THR A 80 19.16 -14.41 1.69
C THR A 80 18.27 -14.51 2.93
N GLY A 81 17.01 -14.09 2.84
CA GLY A 81 16.00 -14.28 3.87
C GLY A 81 16.14 -13.33 5.06
N GLN A 82 16.43 -12.05 4.79
CA GLN A 82 16.64 -11.08 5.86
C GLN A 82 15.34 -10.73 6.56
N PRO A 83 15.29 -10.73 7.91
CA PRO A 83 14.08 -10.41 8.64
C PRO A 83 13.67 -8.96 8.34
N VAL A 84 12.39 -8.77 8.04
CA VAL A 84 11.78 -7.46 7.83
C VAL A 84 10.43 -7.38 8.53
N THR A 85 10.03 -6.17 8.93
CA THR A 85 8.70 -5.90 9.48
C THR A 85 7.95 -4.99 8.53
N VAL A 86 6.73 -5.33 8.15
CA VAL A 86 5.85 -4.42 7.41
C VAL A 86 5.36 -3.35 8.38
N THR A 87 5.72 -2.10 8.17
CA THR A 87 5.34 -1.00 9.08
C THR A 87 4.09 -0.27 8.60
N ASP A 88 3.83 -0.27 7.29
CA ASP A 88 2.67 0.38 6.70
C ASP A 88 2.24 -0.29 5.39
N VAL A 89 0.94 -0.26 5.09
CA VAL A 89 0.35 -0.88 3.90
C VAL A 89 -0.68 0.07 3.31
N TYR A 90 -0.47 0.44 2.05
CA TYR A 90 -1.42 1.23 1.29
C TYR A 90 -1.93 0.41 0.11
N VAL A 91 -3.25 0.44 -0.10
CA VAL A 91 -3.91 -0.28 -1.19
C VAL A 91 -4.68 0.71 -2.03
N THR A 92 -4.41 0.69 -3.33
CA THR A 92 -5.10 1.51 -4.32
C THR A 92 -6.11 0.60 -5.04
N PRO A 93 -7.43 0.86 -4.94
CA PRO A 93 -8.41 0.12 -5.73
C PRO A 93 -8.11 0.31 -7.21
N LEU A 94 -8.22 -0.75 -8.00
CA LEU A 94 -8.29 -0.64 -9.45
C LEU A 94 -9.68 -1.10 -9.85
N ALA A 95 -10.46 -0.21 -10.45
CA ALA A 95 -11.74 -0.56 -11.04
C ALA A 95 -11.54 -0.52 -12.56
N THR A 96 -11.86 -1.62 -13.25
CA THR A 96 -11.87 -1.66 -14.72
C THR A 96 -13.32 -1.69 -15.15
N ALA A 97 -13.67 -0.87 -16.13
CA ALA A 97 -14.96 -1.00 -16.77
C ALA A 97 -15.02 -2.34 -17.50
N GLU A 98 -16.05 -3.13 -17.21
CA GLU A 98 -16.33 -4.30 -18.02
C GLU A 98 -16.61 -3.81 -19.44
N ASP A 99 -15.70 -4.15 -20.35
CA ASP A 99 -15.82 -3.83 -21.77
C ASP A 99 -16.98 -4.69 -22.33
N GLU A 100 -18.24 -4.27 -22.12
CA GLU A 100 -19.45 -4.87 -22.69
C GLU A 100 -19.56 -4.61 -24.21
N ASN A 101 -18.43 -4.49 -24.92
CA ASN A 101 -18.40 -4.42 -26.37
C ASN A 101 -17.87 -5.72 -27.00
N ALA A 102 -18.37 -6.86 -26.53
CA ALA A 102 -18.49 -8.03 -27.38
C ALA A 102 -19.55 -7.71 -28.45
N THR A 103 -19.09 -7.17 -29.57
CA THR A 103 -19.84 -6.87 -30.79
C THR A 103 -20.87 -7.98 -31.09
N THR A 104 -22.13 -7.76 -30.75
CA THR A 104 -23.23 -8.50 -31.36
C THR A 104 -23.33 -7.99 -32.80
N THR A 105 -22.57 -8.63 -33.69
CA THR A 105 -22.85 -8.55 -35.11
C THR A 105 -24.20 -9.23 -35.31
N GLU A 106 -25.27 -8.44 -35.30
CA GLU A 106 -26.52 -8.82 -35.95
C GLU A 106 -26.23 -9.06 -37.43
N ASN A 107 -25.91 -10.31 -37.79
CA ASN A 107 -26.03 -10.75 -39.17
C ASN A 107 -27.13 -11.80 -39.24
N GLY A 108 -28.24 -11.39 -39.85
CA GLY A 108 -29.39 -12.24 -40.06
C GLY A 108 -29.09 -13.47 -40.92
N THR A 109 -29.76 -14.56 -40.55
CA THR A 109 -30.28 -15.65 -41.39
C THR A 109 -29.38 -16.77 -41.90
N ASN A 110 -29.70 -17.96 -41.36
CA ASN A 110 -29.68 -19.34 -41.91
C ASN A 110 -28.36 -20.01 -42.28
N THR A 111 -28.09 -21.17 -41.65
CA THR A 111 -28.41 -22.51 -42.20
C THR A 111 -28.10 -23.61 -41.17
N ASP A 112 -28.95 -24.63 -41.11
CA ASP A 112 -28.87 -25.86 -40.31
C ASP A 112 -27.50 -26.57 -40.34
N ALA A 113 -27.07 -27.12 -39.19
CA ALA A 113 -26.63 -28.52 -39.02
C ALA A 113 -25.99 -28.79 -37.63
N ASP A 114 -26.59 -29.76 -36.92
CA ASP A 114 -25.95 -30.97 -36.40
C ASP A 114 -24.76 -30.88 -35.40
N SER A 115 -25.05 -31.30 -34.15
CA SER A 115 -24.14 -31.95 -33.17
C SER A 115 -22.93 -31.12 -32.68
N THR A 116 -22.58 -31.04 -31.39
CA THR A 116 -22.55 -32.04 -30.32
C THR A 116 -22.46 -31.29 -28.97
N ASP A 117 -23.00 -31.95 -27.95
CA ASP A 117 -22.71 -31.80 -26.53
C ASP A 117 -21.21 -31.58 -26.26
N ASP A 118 -20.82 -30.33 -25.99
CA ASP A 118 -19.54 -29.99 -25.37
C ASP A 118 -19.87 -29.14 -24.15
N ALA A 119 -19.61 -29.70 -22.98
CA ALA A 119 -19.79 -29.03 -21.72
C ALA A 119 -18.94 -27.76 -21.71
N VAL A 120 -19.61 -26.61 -21.74
CA VAL A 120 -18.99 -25.34 -21.41
C VAL A 120 -18.63 -25.43 -19.94
N GLU A 121 -17.37 -25.76 -19.65
CA GLU A 121 -16.76 -25.44 -18.37
C GLU A 121 -17.00 -23.94 -18.15
N PRO A 122 -17.54 -23.51 -17.00
CA PRO A 122 -17.65 -22.09 -16.73
C PRO A 122 -16.23 -21.54 -16.69
N ILE A 123 -15.83 -20.83 -17.75
CA ILE A 123 -14.79 -19.83 -17.65
C ILE A 123 -15.28 -18.85 -16.59
N ALA A 124 -14.75 -18.99 -15.38
CA ALA A 124 -14.79 -17.91 -14.41
C ALA A 124 -14.20 -16.70 -15.13
N SER A 125 -14.98 -15.63 -15.28
CA SER A 125 -14.43 -14.31 -15.59
C SER A 125 -13.50 -13.94 -14.46
N ASP A 126 -12.21 -14.28 -14.62
CA ASP A 126 -11.11 -13.92 -13.73
C ASP A 126 -10.61 -12.51 -14.07
N ASN A 127 -11.54 -11.59 -14.32
CA ASN A 127 -11.25 -10.15 -14.42
C ASN A 127 -11.45 -9.51 -13.04
N ALA A 128 -11.01 -10.19 -11.98
CA ALA A 128 -10.83 -9.55 -10.70
C ALA A 128 -9.67 -8.57 -10.89
N VAL A 129 -10.00 -7.29 -11.05
CA VAL A 129 -9.00 -6.23 -11.16
C VAL A 129 -8.27 -6.19 -9.82
N GLU A 130 -7.06 -6.71 -9.81
CA GLU A 130 -6.25 -6.90 -8.60
C GLU A 130 -5.75 -5.53 -8.14
N PRO A 131 -6.14 -5.01 -6.96
CA PRO A 131 -5.73 -3.68 -6.53
C PRO A 131 -4.23 -3.60 -6.33
N HIS A 132 -3.70 -2.38 -6.50
CA HIS A 132 -2.28 -2.12 -6.36
C HIS A 132 -1.92 -1.98 -4.89
N VAL A 133 -0.94 -2.75 -4.41
CA VAL A 133 -0.44 -2.68 -3.03
C VAL A 133 0.95 -2.06 -2.99
N THR A 134 1.13 -1.10 -2.08
CA THR A 134 2.43 -0.52 -1.72
C THR A 134 2.66 -0.73 -0.23
N VAL A 135 3.87 -1.14 0.16
CA VAL A 135 4.22 -1.37 1.57
C VAL A 135 5.48 -0.62 1.98
N ARG A 136 5.52 -0.19 3.23
CA ARG A 136 6.74 0.24 3.90
C ARG A 136 7.24 -0.92 4.75
N ILE A 137 8.52 -1.25 4.60
CA ILE A 137 9.18 -2.24 5.43
C ILE A 137 10.29 -1.61 6.25
N GLU A 138 10.51 -2.16 7.44
CA GLU A 138 11.63 -1.91 8.33
C GLU A 138 12.62 -3.08 8.25
N PHE A 139 13.91 -2.78 8.21
CA PHE A 139 14.99 -3.76 8.21
C PHE A 139 16.23 -3.23 8.92
N GLU A 140 17.10 -4.13 9.40
CA GLU A 140 18.41 -3.76 9.93
C GLU A 140 19.37 -3.46 8.76
N THR A 141 19.98 -2.27 8.77
CA THR A 141 20.98 -1.82 7.80
C THR A 141 22.31 -1.47 8.48
N VAL A 142 23.38 -1.51 7.70
CA VAL A 142 24.74 -1.17 8.16
C VAL A 142 25.26 -0.01 7.32
N GLN A 143 25.59 1.12 7.95
CA GLN A 143 26.26 2.24 7.29
C GLN A 143 27.74 1.93 6.99
N THR A 144 28.15 2.05 5.72
CA THR A 144 29.57 2.01 5.34
C THR A 144 30.23 3.40 5.51
N GLY A 145 30.41 3.87 6.75
CA GLY A 145 31.29 5.00 7.13
C GLY A 145 30.84 6.44 6.77
N ASP A 146 31.29 7.41 7.57
CA ASP A 146 30.84 8.83 7.57
C ASP A 146 31.08 9.65 6.28
N ASP A 147 31.83 9.13 5.31
CA ASP A 147 32.25 9.85 4.09
C ASP A 147 31.75 9.19 2.78
N GLY A 148 30.95 8.12 2.87
CA GLY A 148 30.40 7.38 1.73
C GLY A 148 28.97 7.80 1.35
N PRO A 149 28.49 7.45 0.13
CA PRO A 149 27.05 7.49 -0.14
C PRO A 149 26.33 6.53 0.81
N GLU A 150 25.13 6.91 1.26
CA GLU A 150 24.29 6.04 2.08
C GLU A 150 24.01 4.74 1.34
N GLU A 151 24.48 3.62 1.89
CA GLU A 151 24.24 2.29 1.36
C GLU A 151 23.20 1.60 2.25
N PHE A 152 22.05 1.28 1.67
CA PHE A 152 21.04 0.48 2.34
C PHE A 152 21.33 -0.99 2.09
N ARG A 153 21.64 -1.73 3.16
CA ARG A 153 21.94 -3.16 3.07
C ARG A 153 20.99 -3.96 3.94
N ALA A 154 20.21 -4.84 3.34
CA ALA A 154 19.51 -5.89 4.05
C ALA A 154 20.47 -7.09 4.13
N GLY A 155 21.14 -7.24 5.26
CA GLY A 155 22.21 -8.23 5.45
C GLY A 155 23.32 -8.11 4.39
N ASP A 156 23.49 -9.12 3.53
CA ASP A 156 24.52 -9.13 2.47
C ASP A 156 24.04 -8.45 1.16
N GLU A 157 22.77 -8.09 1.06
CA GLU A 157 22.17 -7.55 -0.16
C GLU A 157 22.05 -6.02 -0.09
N THR A 158 22.66 -5.33 -1.06
CA THR A 158 22.46 -3.89 -1.24
C THR A 158 21.12 -3.64 -1.91
N LEU A 159 20.25 -2.88 -1.25
CA LEU A 159 18.99 -2.43 -1.82
C LEU A 159 19.24 -1.19 -2.70
N LEU A 160 18.67 -1.21 -3.89
CA LEU A 160 18.76 -0.11 -4.84
C LEU A 160 17.37 0.27 -5.34
N LEU A 161 17.16 1.55 -5.61
CA LEU A 161 15.92 2.00 -6.24
C LEU A 161 15.73 1.30 -7.60
N GLY A 162 14.51 0.85 -7.85
CA GLY A 162 14.11 0.14 -9.07
C GLY A 162 14.46 -1.35 -9.09
N THR A 163 15.05 -1.93 -8.04
CA THR A 163 15.27 -3.38 -7.98
C THR A 163 14.04 -4.10 -7.44
N GLU A 164 13.72 -5.24 -8.05
CA GLU A 164 12.66 -6.13 -7.57
C GLU A 164 13.19 -7.00 -6.43
N GLN A 165 12.49 -6.96 -5.31
CA GLN A 165 12.77 -7.74 -4.12
C GLN A 165 11.66 -8.75 -3.89
N ARG A 166 12.04 -9.98 -3.55
CA ARG A 166 11.10 -11.00 -3.11
C ARG A 166 10.79 -10.81 -1.63
N LEU A 167 9.50 -10.77 -1.30
CA LEU A 167 8.98 -10.71 0.05
C LEU A 167 8.30 -12.04 0.38
N ASP A 168 8.84 -12.78 1.35
CA ASP A 168 8.31 -14.06 1.82
C ASP A 168 7.64 -13.88 3.19
N MET A 169 6.34 -14.09 3.23
CA MET A 169 5.47 -13.93 4.40
C MET A 169 5.17 -15.27 5.07
N GLY A 170 5.96 -16.31 4.76
CA GLY A 170 5.80 -17.67 5.26
C GLY A 170 4.72 -18.47 4.53
N THR A 171 3.48 -17.98 4.49
CA THR A 171 2.37 -18.69 3.82
C THR A 171 2.17 -18.29 2.36
N TYR A 172 2.66 -17.11 1.95
CA TYR A 172 2.69 -16.66 0.57
C TYR A 172 3.96 -15.86 0.29
N ARG A 173 4.23 -15.64 -1.00
CA ARG A 173 5.33 -14.82 -1.50
C ARG A 173 4.79 -13.82 -2.49
N THR A 174 5.37 -12.63 -2.48
CA THR A 174 5.12 -11.59 -3.46
C THR A 174 6.44 -10.93 -3.84
N ASN A 175 6.46 -10.19 -4.95
CA ASN A 175 7.62 -9.41 -5.34
C ASN A 175 7.22 -7.93 -5.36
N GLY A 176 8.17 -7.05 -5.07
CA GLY A 176 7.95 -5.62 -5.11
C GLY A 176 9.18 -4.87 -5.58
N THR A 177 8.96 -3.78 -6.30
CA THR A 177 10.04 -2.89 -6.74
C THR A 177 10.33 -1.88 -5.64
N VAL A 178 11.60 -1.70 -5.28
CA VAL A 178 12.01 -0.67 -4.31
C VAL A 178 11.86 0.71 -4.93
N THR A 179 11.01 1.56 -4.36
CA THR A 179 10.73 2.91 -4.87
C THR A 179 11.26 4.02 -3.96
N ASP A 180 11.53 3.70 -2.69
CA ASP A 180 12.13 4.62 -1.72
C ASP A 180 13.02 3.87 -0.73
N LEU A 181 14.05 4.55 -0.22
CA LEU A 181 14.98 4.08 0.81
C LEU A 181 15.29 5.22 1.78
N SER A 182 15.16 4.98 3.08
CA SER A 182 15.34 6.01 4.11
C SER A 182 15.80 5.41 5.44
N LEU A 183 16.44 6.20 6.28
CA LEU A 183 16.77 5.85 7.68
C LEU A 183 15.69 6.31 8.66
N GLU A 184 14.67 7.01 8.17
CA GLU A 184 13.59 7.60 8.96
C GLU A 184 12.22 7.32 8.31
N GLY A 185 11.15 7.43 9.09
CA GLY A 185 9.77 7.28 8.60
C GLY A 185 9.30 5.82 8.51
N GLN A 186 8.45 5.43 9.46
CA GLN A 186 7.80 4.11 9.52
C GLN A 186 6.54 4.03 8.66
N SER A 187 5.99 5.17 8.24
CA SER A 187 4.79 5.25 7.40
C SER A 187 5.16 5.55 5.95
N LEU A 188 4.27 5.18 5.02
CA LEU A 188 4.38 5.57 3.62
C LEU A 188 4.23 7.09 3.48
N GLU A 189 5.18 7.72 2.80
CA GLU A 189 5.12 9.14 2.45
C GLU A 189 4.37 9.30 1.12
N ILE A 190 3.03 9.19 1.18
CA ILE A 190 2.17 9.39 0.01
C ILE A 190 1.62 10.81 0.07
N ASP A 191 2.07 11.64 -0.87
CA ASP A 191 1.60 13.02 -1.02
C ASP A 191 0.22 13.03 -1.69
N GLU A 192 -0.82 12.98 -0.85
CA GLU A 192 -2.21 12.94 -1.30
C GLU A 192 -2.96 14.25 -1.03
N THR A 193 -3.87 14.58 -1.93
CA THR A 193 -4.82 15.69 -1.81
C THR A 193 -6.22 15.24 -2.19
N THR A 194 -7.21 16.11 -2.02
CA THR A 194 -8.57 15.89 -2.48
C THR A 194 -8.84 16.78 -3.69
N THR A 195 -9.26 16.17 -4.80
CA THR A 195 -9.66 16.85 -6.03
C THR A 195 -11.16 16.62 -6.23
N THR A 196 -11.93 17.69 -6.38
CA THR A 196 -13.36 17.57 -6.71
C THR A 196 -13.53 17.60 -8.22
N VAL A 197 -14.24 16.62 -8.76
CA VAL A 197 -14.53 16.49 -10.19
C VAL A 197 -16.02 16.33 -10.44
N GLU A 198 -16.47 16.74 -11.63
CA GLU A 198 -17.78 16.38 -12.15
C GLU A 198 -17.60 15.22 -13.13
N LEU A 199 -18.30 14.10 -12.90
CA LEU A 199 -18.33 12.93 -13.77
C LEU A 199 -19.68 12.83 -14.47
N GLU A 200 -19.68 12.83 -15.79
CA GLU A 200 -20.89 12.70 -16.60
C GLU A 200 -21.04 11.26 -17.12
N MET A 201 -22.26 10.75 -17.02
CA MET A 201 -22.66 9.43 -17.49
C MET A 201 -23.91 9.58 -18.37
N HIS A 202 -23.83 9.11 -19.61
CA HIS A 202 -24.95 9.24 -20.54
C HIS A 202 -25.82 7.99 -20.61
N ASN A 203 -27.12 8.18 -20.87
CA ASN A 203 -28.06 7.12 -21.18
C ASN A 203 -28.14 6.02 -20.10
N VAL A 204 -28.00 6.43 -18.84
CA VAL A 204 -28.06 5.58 -17.65
C VAL A 204 -29.49 5.07 -17.46
N SER A 205 -29.63 3.78 -17.15
CA SER A 205 -30.94 3.19 -16.86
C SER A 205 -31.48 3.71 -15.51
N PRO A 206 -32.80 3.88 -15.34
CA PRO A 206 -33.36 4.35 -14.07
C PRO A 206 -32.92 3.53 -12.85
N SER A 207 -32.78 2.22 -12.99
CA SER A 207 -32.34 1.35 -11.89
C SER A 207 -30.92 1.63 -11.41
N VAL A 208 -30.04 2.11 -12.29
CA VAL A 208 -28.66 2.49 -11.95
C VAL A 208 -28.63 3.91 -11.39
N ALA A 209 -29.38 4.84 -12.00
CA ALA A 209 -29.51 6.21 -11.50
C ALA A 209 -30.11 6.24 -10.08
N ASP A 210 -31.20 5.52 -9.85
CA ASP A 210 -31.85 5.37 -8.53
C ASP A 210 -30.93 4.74 -7.47
N ALA A 211 -29.89 4.02 -7.89
CA ALA A 211 -28.92 3.38 -7.00
C ALA A 211 -27.73 4.29 -6.68
N LEU A 212 -27.57 5.44 -7.34
CA LEU A 212 -26.53 6.41 -7.05
C LEU A 212 -27.02 7.37 -5.97
N GLU A 213 -26.31 7.42 -4.84
CA GLU A 213 -26.69 8.24 -3.70
C GLU A 213 -25.51 9.10 -3.21
N GLU A 214 -25.83 10.31 -2.76
CA GLU A 214 -24.86 11.16 -2.05
C GLU A 214 -24.26 10.43 -0.83
N GLY A 215 -22.95 10.57 -0.65
CA GLY A 215 -22.22 9.95 0.44
C GLY A 215 -21.76 8.52 0.17
N MET A 216 -22.07 7.93 -1.00
CA MET A 216 -21.43 6.68 -1.43
C MET A 216 -19.92 6.85 -1.52
N THR A 217 -19.18 5.83 -1.09
CA THR A 217 -17.71 5.87 -1.06
C THR A 217 -17.10 4.61 -1.64
N GLU A 218 -16.04 4.78 -2.41
CA GLU A 218 -15.12 3.68 -2.67
C GLU A 218 -14.07 3.66 -1.55
N THR A 219 -14.05 2.58 -0.79
CA THR A 219 -13.18 2.43 0.37
C THR A 219 -12.48 1.07 0.35
N VAL A 220 -11.15 1.07 0.48
CA VAL A 220 -10.36 -0.15 0.63
C VAL A 220 -9.58 -0.06 1.93
N ARG A 221 -9.67 -1.10 2.77
CA ARG A 221 -8.96 -1.17 4.07
C ARG A 221 -9.15 0.07 4.96
N GLY A 222 -10.35 0.64 4.93
CA GLY A 222 -10.71 1.84 5.72
C GLY A 222 -10.22 3.17 5.12
N THR A 223 -9.50 3.14 4.01
CA THR A 223 -9.10 4.33 3.25
C THR A 223 -10.14 4.62 2.17
N THR A 224 -10.80 5.78 2.27
CA THR A 224 -11.71 6.25 1.22
C THR A 224 -10.93 6.89 0.08
N HIS A 225 -11.13 6.40 -1.14
CA HIS A 225 -10.48 6.89 -2.36
C HIS A 225 -11.39 7.81 -3.17
N ALA A 226 -12.70 7.57 -3.15
CA ALA A 226 -13.68 8.43 -3.79
C ALA A 226 -14.93 8.59 -2.93
N ARG A 227 -15.58 9.75 -3.00
CA ARG A 227 -16.87 10.02 -2.36
C ARG A 227 -17.78 10.82 -3.28
N ILE A 228 -19.00 10.35 -3.49
CA ILE A 228 -20.06 11.14 -4.13
C ILE A 228 -20.50 12.23 -3.15
N VAL A 229 -20.44 13.50 -3.58
CA VAL A 229 -20.92 14.64 -2.79
C VAL A 229 -22.21 15.23 -3.32
N ASP A 230 -22.54 15.01 -4.60
CA ASP A 230 -23.77 15.47 -5.24
C ASP A 230 -24.12 14.55 -6.42
N VAL A 231 -25.43 14.39 -6.69
CA VAL A 231 -25.97 13.62 -7.81
C VAL A 231 -27.04 14.44 -8.52
N GLU A 232 -26.83 14.74 -9.79
CA GLU A 232 -27.79 15.43 -10.65
C GLU A 232 -28.26 14.51 -11.77
N GLU A 233 -29.57 14.48 -12.02
CA GLU A 233 -30.18 13.64 -13.06
C GLU A 233 -30.99 14.50 -14.04
N GLU A 234 -30.77 14.30 -15.34
CA GLU A 234 -31.50 14.93 -16.43
C GLU A 234 -32.02 13.89 -17.43
N PRO A 235 -33.18 14.06 -18.08
CA PRO A 235 -33.61 13.13 -19.12
C PRO A 235 -32.57 13.01 -20.25
N ALA A 236 -32.16 11.79 -20.60
CA ALA A 236 -31.14 11.61 -21.64
C ALA A 236 -31.63 12.10 -23.01
N ALA A 237 -30.75 12.64 -23.85
CA ALA A 237 -31.14 13.10 -25.18
C ALA A 237 -31.19 11.96 -26.22
N VAL A 238 -32.21 11.98 -27.09
CA VAL A 238 -32.32 11.10 -28.27
C VAL A 238 -32.38 11.94 -29.53
N VAL A 239 -31.47 11.64 -30.45
CA VAL A 239 -31.44 12.24 -31.78
C VAL A 239 -32.25 11.38 -32.74
N LEU A 240 -33.32 11.94 -33.30
CA LEU A 240 -34.22 11.29 -34.25
C LEU A 240 -34.10 11.93 -35.63
N GLU A 241 -33.93 11.12 -36.67
CA GLU A 241 -34.03 11.54 -38.07
C GLU A 241 -35.44 11.22 -38.59
N SER A 242 -36.11 12.20 -39.18
CA SER A 242 -37.40 12.00 -39.85
C SER A 242 -37.24 11.50 -41.29
N ASP A 243 -38.30 10.96 -41.89
CA ASP A 243 -38.31 10.47 -43.28
C ASP A 243 -37.89 11.54 -44.31
N ASP A 244 -38.09 12.82 -44.00
CA ASP A 244 -37.67 13.98 -44.80
C ASP A 244 -36.20 14.42 -44.57
N GLY A 245 -35.44 13.71 -43.73
CA GLY A 245 -34.03 13.99 -43.42
C GLY A 245 -33.79 15.11 -42.40
N ASN A 246 -34.82 15.52 -41.64
CA ASN A 246 -34.68 16.51 -40.57
C ASN A 246 -34.28 15.84 -39.25
N ILE A 247 -33.32 16.45 -38.52
CA ILE A 247 -32.84 15.98 -37.22
C ILE A 247 -33.60 16.71 -36.09
N TYR A 248 -34.07 15.93 -35.11
CA TYR A 248 -34.73 16.41 -33.90
C TYR A 248 -34.06 15.82 -32.66
N GLU A 249 -33.87 16.64 -31.64
CA GLU A 249 -33.48 16.21 -30.31
C GLU A 249 -34.74 16.11 -29.43
N ARG A 250 -34.89 15.00 -28.71
CA ARG A 250 -36.00 14.76 -27.78
C ARG A 250 -35.52 14.00 -26.56
N ASP A 251 -36.18 14.20 -25.43
CA ASP A 251 -35.91 13.45 -24.21
C ASP A 251 -36.19 11.95 -24.40
N HIS A 252 -35.30 11.12 -23.88
CA HIS A 252 -35.45 9.68 -23.80
C HIS A 252 -36.56 9.37 -22.78
N PRO A 253 -37.52 8.48 -23.09
CA PRO A 253 -38.68 8.26 -22.23
C PRO A 253 -38.39 7.51 -20.91
N ARG A 254 -37.14 7.13 -20.66
CA ARG A 254 -36.74 6.25 -19.53
C ARG A 254 -35.36 6.60 -19.00
N ASN A 255 -34.33 6.39 -19.81
CA ASN A 255 -32.95 6.67 -19.45
C ASN A 255 -32.69 8.15 -19.18
N VAL A 256 -31.73 8.39 -18.29
CA VAL A 256 -31.30 9.70 -17.81
C VAL A 256 -29.80 9.86 -18.06
N ASP A 257 -29.35 11.09 -18.19
CA ASP A 257 -27.94 11.46 -18.05
C ASP A 257 -27.73 11.84 -16.58
N VAL A 258 -26.61 11.39 -16.01
CA VAL A 258 -26.29 11.60 -14.59
C VAL A 258 -24.97 12.34 -14.49
N THR A 259 -24.95 13.41 -13.71
CA THR A 259 -23.74 14.15 -13.34
C THR A 259 -23.46 13.92 -11.87
N LEU A 260 -22.30 13.35 -11.56
CA LEU A 260 -21.83 13.16 -10.19
C LEU A 260 -20.80 14.21 -9.85
N THR A 261 -20.98 14.92 -8.74
CA THR A 261 -19.85 15.62 -8.12
C THR A 261 -19.15 14.64 -7.18
N VAL A 262 -17.85 14.39 -7.40
CA VAL A 262 -17.07 13.40 -6.66
C VAL A 262 -15.80 14.00 -6.09
N GLU A 263 -15.54 13.76 -4.80
CA GLU A 263 -14.24 13.99 -4.18
C GLU A 263 -13.33 12.79 -4.43
N LEU A 264 -12.24 12.97 -5.17
CA LEU A 264 -11.22 11.97 -5.43
C LEU A 264 -10.00 12.21 -4.54
N ARG A 265 -9.45 11.14 -3.95
CA ARG A 265 -8.15 11.15 -3.28
C ARG A 265 -7.05 10.99 -4.31
N THR A 266 -6.40 12.08 -4.66
CA THR A 266 -5.41 12.15 -5.74
C THR A 266 -4.01 12.33 -5.20
N GLN A 267 -3.02 11.98 -6.01
CA GLN A 267 -1.60 12.20 -5.74
C GLN A 267 -1.06 13.28 -6.70
N GLU A 268 -0.24 14.20 -6.19
CA GLU A 268 0.39 15.24 -7.02
C GLU A 268 1.61 14.66 -7.74
N ALA A 269 1.58 14.62 -9.07
CA ALA A 269 2.72 14.24 -9.89
C ALA A 269 3.15 15.40 -10.80
N GLY A 270 3.91 16.33 -10.23
CA GLY A 270 4.37 17.53 -10.93
C GLY A 270 3.25 18.57 -11.06
N THR A 271 2.57 18.63 -12.20
CA THR A 271 1.47 19.59 -12.45
C THR A 271 0.18 18.88 -12.86
N THR A 272 0.08 17.58 -12.64
CA THR A 272 -1.10 16.77 -12.98
C THR A 272 -1.46 15.95 -11.76
N GLU A 273 -2.69 16.12 -11.28
CA GLU A 273 -3.28 15.27 -10.26
C GLU A 273 -3.52 13.89 -10.86
N ARG A 274 -3.22 12.86 -10.07
CA ARG A 274 -3.42 11.47 -10.46
C ARG A 274 -4.37 10.78 -9.50
N PHE A 275 -5.39 10.13 -10.03
CA PHE A 275 -6.25 9.24 -9.28
C PHE A 275 -5.86 7.82 -9.67
N ARG A 276 -5.43 7.00 -8.68
CA ARG A 276 -4.99 5.61 -8.87
C ARG A 276 -3.79 5.38 -9.79
N GLY A 277 -3.10 6.46 -10.18
CA GLY A 277 -1.97 6.46 -11.11
C GLY A 277 -2.34 7.10 -12.46
N GLU A 278 -3.63 7.18 -12.77
CA GLU A 278 -4.18 7.79 -13.97
C GLU A 278 -4.32 9.31 -13.82
N PRO A 279 -3.95 10.09 -14.84
CA PRO A 279 -4.08 11.54 -14.80
C PRO A 279 -5.56 11.95 -14.82
N VAL A 280 -5.97 12.80 -13.88
CA VAL A 280 -7.32 13.38 -13.84
C VAL A 280 -7.36 14.59 -14.77
N ARG A 281 -8.15 14.51 -15.84
CA ARG A 281 -8.30 15.56 -16.86
C ARG A 281 -9.71 15.60 -17.40
N ILE A 282 -10.15 16.76 -17.88
CA ILE A 282 -11.40 16.85 -18.64
C ILE A 282 -11.30 15.92 -19.86
N GLY A 283 -12.33 15.09 -20.06
CA GLY A 283 -12.41 14.04 -21.07
C GLY A 283 -11.72 12.72 -20.69
N SER A 284 -11.17 12.60 -19.47
CA SER A 284 -10.70 11.31 -18.96
C SER A 284 -11.83 10.55 -18.29
N THR A 285 -11.85 9.23 -18.46
CA THR A 285 -12.83 8.35 -17.83
C THR A 285 -12.33 7.90 -16.45
N VAL A 286 -13.23 7.91 -15.46
CA VAL A 286 -12.98 7.42 -14.10
C VAL A 286 -13.97 6.30 -13.81
N VAL A 287 -13.46 5.17 -13.32
CA VAL A 287 -14.26 4.02 -12.87
C VAL A 287 -14.26 3.98 -11.35
N LEU A 288 -15.44 3.96 -10.73
CA LEU A 288 -15.63 3.98 -9.28
C LEU A 288 -16.41 2.73 -8.84
N ASP A 289 -15.89 2.03 -7.83
CA ASP A 289 -16.53 0.89 -7.20
C ASP A 289 -17.08 1.26 -5.81
N PHE A 290 -18.40 1.39 -5.71
CA PHE A 290 -19.11 1.72 -4.49
C PHE A 290 -19.61 0.47 -3.73
N GLU A 291 -18.90 -0.66 -3.86
CA GLU A 291 -19.20 -1.99 -3.28
C GLU A 291 -20.44 -2.67 -3.89
N THR A 292 -21.56 -1.95 -3.99
CA THR A 292 -22.81 -2.47 -4.57
C THR A 292 -23.02 -2.06 -6.02
N LEU A 293 -22.21 -1.12 -6.52
CA LEU A 293 -22.36 -0.53 -7.83
C LEU A 293 -20.99 -0.09 -8.36
N VAL A 294 -20.67 -0.50 -9.59
CA VAL A 294 -19.53 0.03 -10.34
C VAL A 294 -20.08 0.97 -11.39
N VAL A 295 -19.53 2.18 -11.47
CA VAL A 295 -19.88 3.18 -12.48
C VAL A 295 -18.66 3.67 -13.22
N GLU A 296 -18.87 4.04 -14.48
CA GLU A 296 -17.88 4.67 -15.34
C GLU A 296 -18.43 6.04 -15.77
N GLY A 297 -17.67 7.12 -15.55
CA GLY A 297 -18.05 8.47 -15.97
C GLY A 297 -16.90 9.25 -16.58
N GLU A 298 -17.21 10.15 -17.51
CA GLU A 298 -16.25 11.07 -18.10
C GLU A 298 -16.10 12.32 -17.22
N VAL A 299 -14.87 12.73 -16.90
CA VAL A 299 -14.60 13.97 -16.19
C VAL A 299 -14.96 15.16 -17.09
N THR A 300 -15.96 15.94 -16.73
CA THR A 300 -16.38 17.15 -17.48
C THR A 300 -15.87 18.44 -16.83
N ALA A 301 -15.59 18.42 -15.53
CA ALA A 301 -15.00 19.53 -14.79
C ALA A 301 -14.06 19.07 -13.65
N ILE A 302 -13.15 19.97 -13.26
CA ILE A 302 -12.22 19.83 -12.13
C ILE A 302 -12.22 21.17 -11.39
N ALA A 303 -12.47 21.14 -10.08
CA ALA A 303 -12.59 22.34 -9.22
C ALA A 303 -11.30 22.69 -8.48
#